data_AF-A0A016VR99-F1
#
_entry.id   AF-A0A016VR99-F1
#
_cell.length_a   1.000
_cell.length_b   1.000
_cell.length_c   1.000
_cell.angle_alpha   90.00
_cell.angle_beta   90.00
_cell.angle_gamma   90.00
#
_symmetry.space_group_name_H-M   'P 1'
#
loop_
_entity.id
_entity.type
_entity.pdbx_description
1 polymer ?
#
loop_
_entity_poly.entity_id
_entity_poly.type
_entity_poly.pdbx_seq_one_letter_code
_entity_poly.pdbx_strand_id
1 'polypeptide(L)'
;MRRCESSQFYCIIGAFSGGNTLPLLYAFLPDAKEETYKRMFAFLWAEVQEFGGQEAFRRLGCIFLFDSETPVMNATAAEMCLEVKG
;
A
#
# COMPACT_ATOMS: atom_id res chain seq x y z
N MET A 1 22.48 -3.48 9.66
CA MET A 1 22.35 -3.50 8.18
C MET A 1 21.55 -2.28 7.76
N ARG A 2 22.11 -1.39 6.94
CA ARG A 2 21.32 -0.28 6.35
C ARG A 2 20.42 -0.90 5.28
N ARG A 3 19.13 -1.06 5.58
CA ARG A 3 18.12 -1.61 4.66
C ARG A 3 17.82 -0.73 3.44
N CYS A 4 18.48 0.42 3.30
CA CYS A 4 18.29 1.37 2.19
C CYS A 4 18.71 0.86 0.80
N GLU A 5 19.44 -0.25 0.69
CA GLU A 5 20.01 -0.73 -0.59
C GLU A 5 19.59 -2.15 -0.99
N SER A 6 18.80 -2.86 -0.17
CA SER A 6 18.35 -4.21 -0.51
C SER A 6 16.98 -4.16 -1.17
N SER A 7 16.85 -4.75 -2.36
CA SER A 7 15.56 -4.96 -3.00
C SER A 7 14.59 -5.67 -2.04
N GLN A 8 13.35 -5.21 -1.97
CA GLN A 8 12.33 -5.74 -1.06
C GLN A 8 11.18 -6.36 -1.86
N PHE A 9 10.69 -7.50 -1.41
CA PHE A 9 9.41 -8.04 -1.88
C PHE A 9 8.30 -7.51 -0.99
N TYR A 10 7.32 -6.83 -1.59
CA TYR A 10 6.25 -6.14 -0.89
C TYR A 10 4.89 -6.68 -1.33
N CYS A 11 3.96 -6.80 -0.39
CA CYS A 11 2.59 -7.20 -0.66
C CYS A 11 1.62 -6.23 0.00
N ILE A 12 0.62 -5.78 -0.75
CA ILE A 12 -0.52 -5.04 -0.20
C ILE A 12 -1.68 -6.02 -0.05
N ILE A 13 -2.21 -6.15 1.16
CA ILE A 13 -3.37 -7.00 1.46
C ILE A 13 -4.54 -6.11 1.83
N GLY A 14 -5.66 -6.27 1.14
CA GLY A 14 -6.94 -5.67 1.48
C GLY A 14 -7.72 -6.60 2.39
N ALA A 15 -8.11 -6.13 3.57
CA ALA A 15 -9.03 -6.79 4.48
C ALA A 15 -10.42 -6.14 4.36
N PHE A 16 -11.41 -6.90 3.95
CA PHE A 16 -12.76 -6.41 3.67
C PHE A 16 -13.72 -6.69 4.83
N SER A 17 -14.75 -5.87 4.95
CA SER A 17 -15.77 -5.94 6.02
C SER A 17 -16.44 -7.31 6.22
N GLY A 18 -16.43 -8.19 5.21
CA GLY A 18 -16.89 -9.57 5.30
C GLY A 18 -15.91 -10.57 5.91
N GLY A 19 -14.75 -10.12 6.42
CA GLY A 19 -13.69 -10.99 6.97
C GLY A 19 -12.77 -11.61 5.92
N ASN A 20 -13.01 -11.34 4.64
CA ASN A 20 -12.14 -11.79 3.55
C ASN A 20 -10.88 -10.94 3.47
N THR A 21 -9.73 -11.58 3.27
CA THR A 21 -8.47 -10.91 2.96
C THR A 21 -8.01 -11.32 1.56
N LEU A 22 -7.63 -10.35 0.74
CA LEU A 22 -7.15 -10.60 -0.62
C LEU A 22 -5.86 -9.82 -0.87
N PRO A 23 -4.85 -10.45 -1.49
CA PRO A 23 -3.69 -9.72 -1.96
C PRO A 23 -4.10 -8.81 -3.13
N LEU A 24 -3.81 -7.52 -3.01
CA LEU A 24 -4.12 -6.50 -4.00
C LEU A 24 -2.92 -6.20 -4.90
N LEU A 25 -1.69 -6.33 -4.38
CA LEU A 25 -0.47 -6.09 -5.12
C LEU A 25 0.66 -6.97 -4.60
N TYR A 26 1.50 -7.46 -5.52
CA TYR A 26 2.83 -7.98 -5.23
C TYR A 26 3.85 -7.18 -6.02
N ALA A 27 4.89 -6.65 -5.35
CA ALA A 27 5.89 -5.80 -5.98
C ALA A 27 7.30 -6.15 -5.51
N PHE A 28 8.24 -6.22 -6.44
CA PHE A 28 9.67 -6.18 -6.13
C PHE A 28 10.16 -4.74 -6.25
N LEU A 29 10.53 -4.16 -5.12
CA LEU A 29 10.97 -2.78 -5.03
C LEU A 29 12.50 -2.71 -5.00
N PRO A 30 13.13 -1.82 -5.79
CA PRO A 30 14.59 -1.76 -5.91
C PRO A 30 15.27 -1.16 -4.68
N ASP A 31 14.54 -0.41 -3.84
CA ASP A 31 15.03 0.20 -2.62
C ASP A 31 13.89 0.45 -1.63
N ALA A 32 14.24 0.93 -0.43
CA ALA A 32 13.31 1.24 0.65
C ALA A 32 12.99 2.75 0.76
N LYS A 33 13.03 3.50 -0.35
CA LYS A 33 12.78 4.94 -0.34
C LYS A 33 11.29 5.25 -0.39
N GLU A 34 10.87 6.30 0.31
CA GLU A 34 9.48 6.80 0.30
C GLU A 34 8.93 7.01 -1.12
N GLU A 35 9.73 7.59 -2.02
CA GLU A 35 9.36 7.83 -3.42
C GLU A 35 9.05 6.54 -4.20
N THR A 36 9.78 5.45 -3.90
CA THR A 36 9.54 4.13 -4.51
C THR A 36 8.17 3.59 -4.12
N TYR A 37 7.79 3.76 -2.85
CA TYR A 37 6.46 3.36 -2.38
C TYR A 37 5.35 4.25 -2.96
N LYS A 38 5.56 5.57 -3.07
CA LYS A 38 4.59 6.47 -3.72
C LYS A 38 4.29 6.06 -5.16
N ARG A 39 5.33 5.74 -5.94
CA ARG A 39 5.15 5.24 -7.32
C ARG A 39 4.39 3.92 -7.38
N MET A 40 4.65 3.01 -6.44
CA MET A 40 3.91 1.75 -6.32
C MET A 40 2.42 2.00 -6.03
N PHE A 41 2.09 2.92 -5.12
CA PHE A 41 0.70 3.28 -4.83
C PHE A 41 0.02 3.99 -6.01
N ALA A 42 0.71 4.93 -6.66
CA ALA A 42 0.21 5.59 -7.86
C ALA A 42 -0.13 4.59 -8.98
N PHE A 43 0.73 3.57 -9.16
CA PHE A 43 0.45 2.46 -10.07
C PHE A 43 -0.81 1.69 -9.66
N LEU A 44 -0.91 1.25 -8.40
CA LEU A 44 -2.10 0.55 -7.89
C LEU A 44 -3.38 1.37 -8.13
N TRP A 45 -3.36 2.68 -7.86
CA TRP A 45 -4.52 3.54 -8.04
C TRP A 45 -4.92 3.72 -9.50
N ALA A 46 -3.94 3.79 -10.40
CA ALA A 46 -4.23 3.83 -11.83
C ALA A 46 -4.93 2.54 -12.29
N GLU A 47 -4.46 1.37 -11.86
CA GLU A 47 -5.04 0.06 -12.22
C GLU A 47 -6.47 -0.12 -11.71
N VAL A 48 -6.79 0.41 -10.53
CA VAL A 48 -8.13 0.27 -9.93
C VAL A 48 -9.07 1.43 -10.24
N GLN A 49 -8.62 2.44 -11.00
CA GLN A 49 -9.38 3.66 -11.26
C GLN A 49 -10.70 3.38 -12.00
N GLU A 50 -10.69 2.48 -12.99
CA GLU A 50 -11.89 2.09 -13.75
C GLU A 50 -12.93 1.36 -12.88
N PHE A 51 -12.50 0.78 -11.76
CA PHE A 51 -13.35 0.10 -10.78
C PHE A 51 -13.80 1.03 -9.63
N GLY A 52 -13.60 2.34 -9.77
CA GLY A 52 -13.99 3.35 -8.78
C GLY A 52 -12.86 3.80 -7.85
N GLY A 53 -11.61 3.39 -8.11
CA GLY A 53 -10.42 3.92 -7.47
C GLY A 53 -10.45 3.78 -5.94
N GLN A 54 -9.87 4.77 -5.25
CA GLN A 54 -9.84 4.82 -3.78
C GLN A 54 -11.24 4.79 -3.14
N GLU A 55 -12.25 5.38 -3.78
CA GLU A 55 -13.62 5.46 -3.25
C GLU A 55 -14.30 4.09 -3.19
N ALA A 56 -14.00 3.18 -4.11
CA ALA A 56 -14.51 1.82 -4.07
C ALA A 56 -14.02 1.08 -2.82
N PHE A 57 -12.73 1.19 -2.49
CA PHE A 57 -12.15 0.60 -1.29
C PHE A 57 -12.75 1.18 -0.01
N ARG A 58 -12.97 2.50 0.04
CA ARG A 58 -13.64 3.17 1.18
C ARG A 58 -15.05 2.64 1.39
N ARG A 59 -15.85 2.53 0.32
CA ARG A 59 -17.24 2.02 0.39
C ARG A 59 -17.31 0.57 0.85
N LEU A 60 -16.34 -0.26 0.45
CA LEU A 60 -16.28 -1.66 0.84
C LEU A 60 -15.79 -1.86 2.29
N GLY A 61 -15.38 -0.78 2.96
CA GLY A 61 -14.78 -0.84 4.29
C GLY A 61 -13.46 -1.59 4.26
N CYS A 62 -12.67 -1.44 3.20
CA CYS A 62 -11.38 -2.09 3.06
C CYS A 62 -10.36 -1.45 4.00
N ILE A 63 -9.76 -2.27 4.87
CA ILE A 63 -8.62 -1.91 5.71
C ILE A 63 -7.38 -2.45 5.03
N PHE A 64 -6.40 -1.60 4.82
CA PHE A 64 -5.10 -2.02 4.30
C PHE A 64 -4.19 -2.40 5.47
N LEU A 65 -3.65 -3.61 5.42
CA LEU A 65 -2.71 -4.10 6.44
C LEU A 65 -1.29 -3.98 5.90
N PHE A 66 -0.42 -3.35 6.69
CA PHE A 66 0.98 -3.15 6.35
C PHE A 66 1.85 -3.55 7.55
N ASP A 67 2.76 -4.50 7.35
CA ASP A 67 3.87 -4.78 8.28
C ASP A 67 5.10 -4.11 7.69
N SER A 68 5.41 -2.87 8.10
CA SER A 68 6.25 -2.01 7.27
C SER A 68 7.11 -1.00 8.01
N GLU A 69 8.14 -0.51 7.30
CA GLU A 69 9.12 0.46 7.78
C GLU A 69 8.56 1.89 7.74
N THR A 70 9.13 2.83 8.49
CA THR A 70 8.69 4.24 8.53
C THR A 70 8.47 4.89 7.16
N PRO A 71 9.34 4.68 6.14
CA PRO A 71 9.10 5.26 4.81
C PRO A 71 7.81 4.76 4.16
N VAL A 72 7.42 3.50 4.38
CA VAL A 72 6.17 2.94 3.87
C VAL A 72 4.97 3.54 4.58
N MET A 73 5.06 3.67 5.91
CA MET A 73 4.01 4.29 6.72
C MET A 73 3.76 5.74 6.27
N ASN A 74 4.81 6.51 6.04
CA ASN A 74 4.71 7.89 5.56
C ASN A 74 4.07 7.98 4.17
N ALA A 75 4.53 7.15 3.21
CA ALA A 75 3.96 7.11 1.88
C ALA A 75 2.47 6.71 1.93
N THR A 76 2.11 5.73 2.76
CA THR A 76 0.73 5.27 2.95
C THR A 76 -0.16 6.37 3.52
N ALA A 77 0.29 7.06 4.57
CA ALA A 77 -0.47 8.15 5.19
C ALA A 77 -0.79 9.26 4.18
N ALA A 78 0.19 9.60 3.33
CA ALA A 78 0.03 10.61 2.28
C ALA A 78 -0.94 10.16 1.17
N GLU A 79 -0.84 8.91 0.73
CA GLU A 79 -1.64 8.38 -0.39
C GLU A 79 -3.09 8.04 0.00
N MET A 80 -3.30 7.55 1.22
CA MET A 80 -4.60 7.05 1.67
C MET A 80 -5.38 8.06 2.54
N CYS A 81 -4.74 9.16 2.96
CA CYS A 81 -5.27 10.13 3.92
C CYS A 81 -5.72 9.45 5.24
N LEU A 82 -4.94 8.49 5.73
CA LEU A 82 -5.24 7.72 6.94
C LEU A 82 -4.29 8.08 8.09
N GLU A 83 -4.76 8.00 9.33
CA GLU A 83 -3.87 7.93 10.49
C GLU A 83 -3.18 6.56 10.50
N VAL A 84 -1.87 6.55 10.27
CA VAL A 84 -1.05 5.34 10.36
C VAL A 84 -0.52 5.22 11.77
N LYS A 85 -0.81 4.10 12.43
CA LYS A 85 -0.23 3.74 13.75
C LYS A 85 0.84 2.67 13.51
N GLY A 86 2.08 2.99 13.89
CA GLY A 86 3.22 2.08 13.85
C GLY A 86 3.37 1.23 15.10
#